data_AF-A0A140LA14-F1
#
_entry.id   AF-A0A140LA14-F1
#
_cell.length_a   1.000
_cell.length_b   1.000
_cell.length_c   1.000
_cell.angle_alpha   90.00
_cell.angle_beta   90.00
_cell.angle_gamma   90.00
#
_symmetry.space_group_name_H-M   'P 1'
#
loop_
_entity.id
_entity.type
_entity.pdbx_description
1 polymer ?
#
loop_
_entity_poly.entity_id
_entity_poly.type
_entity_poly.pdbx_seq_one_letter_code
_entity_poly.pdbx_strand_id
1 'polypeptide(L)'
;MRRSGMEEGKRWLEQAKEDLKWARMLAEQGGYHIACFLAQQVAEKAIKAFLYAMGETIVPGHSVNVLARKAAQYNEKIEEKCEKWSVRRKLWIWRRMRLIRSKE
;
A
#
# COMPACT_ATOMS: atom_id res chain seq x y z
N MET A 1 -2.62 -27.36 7.98
CA MET A 1 -3.96 -26.74 7.88
C MET A 1 -3.86 -25.50 7.00
N ARG A 2 -4.81 -25.28 6.08
CA ARG A 2 -4.94 -23.97 5.41
C ARG A 2 -5.28 -22.92 6.48
N ARG A 3 -4.54 -21.81 6.50
CA ARG A 3 -4.82 -20.69 7.40
C ARG A 3 -6.19 -20.11 7.08
N SER A 4 -6.88 -19.58 8.09
CA SER A 4 -8.10 -18.82 7.89
C SER A 4 -7.81 -17.54 7.09
N GLY A 5 -8.80 -17.04 6.34
CA GLY A 5 -8.67 -15.77 5.61
C GLY A 5 -8.25 -14.62 6.53
N MET A 6 -8.67 -14.64 7.79
CA MET A 6 -8.28 -13.61 8.77
C MET A 6 -6.81 -13.72 9.21
N GLU A 7 -6.27 -14.92 9.37
CA GLU A 7 -4.84 -15.12 9.65
C GLU A 7 -3.96 -14.70 8.47
N GLU A 8 -4.36 -15.06 7.25
CA GLU A 8 -3.63 -14.64 6.06
C GLU A 8 -3.72 -13.12 5.88
N GLY A 9 -4.90 -12.54 6.12
CA GLY A 9 -5.10 -11.09 6.14
C GLY A 9 -4.17 -10.37 7.12
N LYS A 10 -4.05 -10.88 8.36
CA LYS A 10 -3.12 -10.33 9.37
C LYS A 10 -1.66 -10.37 8.89
N ARG A 11 -1.22 -11.49 8.32
CA ARG A 11 0.13 -11.63 7.77
C ARG A 11 0.43 -10.61 6.68
N TRP A 12 -0.48 -10.43 5.72
CA TRP A 12 -0.34 -9.43 4.66
C TRP A 12 -0.30 -8.00 5.23
N LEU A 13 -1.09 -7.73 6.26
CA LEU A 13 -1.09 -6.43 6.93
C LEU A 13 0.22 -6.17 7.70
N GLU A 14 0.78 -7.16 8.38
CA GLU A 14 2.07 -7.06 9.05
C GLU A 14 3.19 -6.71 8.06
N GLN A 15 3.21 -7.40 6.92
CA GLN A 15 4.17 -7.09 5.87
C GLN A 15 3.97 -5.67 5.30
N ALA A 16 2.72 -5.23 5.12
CA ALA A 16 2.44 -3.85 4.68
C ALA A 16 2.94 -2.80 5.69
N LYS A 17 2.84 -3.09 7.00
CA LYS A 17 3.34 -2.19 8.05
C LYS A 17 4.87 -2.11 8.04
N GLU A 18 5.55 -3.23 7.85
CA GLU A 18 7.02 -3.27 7.78
C GLU A 18 7.52 -2.52 6.53
N ASP A 19 6.93 -2.76 5.37
CA ASP A 19 7.26 -2.02 4.14
C ASP A 19 7.06 -0.50 4.32
N LEU A 20 6.02 -0.08 5.05
CA LEU A 20 5.73 1.33 5.31
C LEU A 20 6.78 1.96 6.22
N LYS A 21 7.27 1.22 7.23
CA LYS A 21 8.37 1.66 8.10
C LYS A 21 9.64 1.90 7.27
N TRP A 22 10.01 0.96 6.40
CA TRP A 22 11.17 1.10 5.52
C TRP A 22 11.01 2.21 4.48
N ALA A 23 9.82 2.34 3.88
CA ALA A 23 9.54 3.42 2.93
C ALA A 23 9.75 4.80 3.56
N ARG A 24 9.35 5.00 4.82
CA ARG A 24 9.57 6.26 5.55
C ARG A 24 11.05 6.52 5.80
N MET A 25 11.77 5.52 6.31
CA MET A 25 13.20 5.63 6.59
C MET A 25 14.00 5.97 5.32
N LEU A 26 13.74 5.25 4.22
CA LEU A 26 14.41 5.47 2.95
C LEU A 26 14.08 6.84 2.34
N ALA A 27 12.84 7.32 2.49
CA ALA A 27 12.48 8.66 2.05
C ALA A 27 13.21 9.77 2.82
N GLU A 28 13.61 9.51 4.07
CA GLU A 28 14.37 10.46 4.89
C GLU A 28 15.87 10.41 4.58
N GLN A 29 16.36 9.25 4.15
CA GLN A 29 17.76 9.02 3.79
C GLN A 29 18.07 9.31 2.30
N GLY A 30 17.12 9.83 1.53
CA GLY A 30 17.31 10.13 0.11
C GLY A 30 17.12 8.94 -0.86
N GLY A 31 16.73 7.77 -0.35
CA GLY A 31 16.39 6.57 -1.12
C GLY A 31 15.01 6.65 -1.79
N TYR A 32 14.70 7.76 -2.46
CA TYR A 32 13.34 8.08 -2.93
C TYR A 32 12.75 7.04 -3.89
N HIS A 33 13.56 6.51 -4.80
CA HIS A 33 13.09 5.51 -5.78
C HIS A 33 12.66 4.20 -5.10
N ILE A 34 13.41 3.74 -4.10
CA ILE A 34 13.06 2.55 -3.30
C ILE A 34 11.86 2.86 -2.40
N ALA A 35 11.81 4.04 -1.79
CA ALA A 35 10.67 4.48 -1.00
C ALA A 35 9.36 4.50 -1.83
N CYS A 36 9.42 4.95 -3.10
CA CYS A 36 8.31 4.87 -4.05
C CYS A 36 7.87 3.43 -4.31
N PHE A 37 8.83 2.54 -4.58
CA PHE A 37 8.57 1.12 -4.82
C PHE A 37 7.89 0.46 -3.61
N LEU A 38 8.45 0.65 -2.42
CA LEU A 38 7.84 0.14 -1.18
C LEU A 38 6.47 0.74 -0.93
N ALA A 39 6.26 2.02 -1.22
CA ALA A 39 4.93 2.60 -1.11
C ALA A 39 3.92 1.95 -2.06
N GLN A 40 4.33 1.51 -3.26
CA GLN A 40 3.48 0.69 -4.13
C GLN A 40 3.09 -0.63 -3.42
N GLN A 41 4.09 -1.34 -2.89
CA GLN A 41 3.94 -2.62 -2.22
C GLN A 41 3.06 -2.54 -0.97
N VAL A 42 3.18 -1.47 -0.18
CA VAL A 42 2.32 -1.22 1.01
C VAL A 42 0.85 -1.25 0.64
N ALA A 43 0.44 -0.56 -0.43
CA ALA A 43 -0.99 -0.57 -0.79
C ALA A 43 -1.44 -1.91 -1.36
N GLU A 44 -0.60 -2.57 -2.17
CA GLU A 44 -0.92 -3.91 -2.67
C GLU A 44 -1.18 -4.87 -1.51
N LYS A 45 -0.25 -4.92 -0.55
CA LYS A 45 -0.32 -5.80 0.62
C LYS A 45 -1.49 -5.44 1.54
N ALA A 46 -1.77 -4.16 1.74
CA ALA A 46 -2.90 -3.71 2.55
C ALA A 46 -4.26 -4.09 1.92
N ILE A 47 -4.41 -3.97 0.60
CA ILE A 47 -5.65 -4.37 -0.07
C ILE A 47 -5.81 -5.89 -0.07
N LYS A 48 -4.72 -6.64 -0.28
CA LYS A 48 -4.73 -8.11 -0.14
C LYS A 48 -5.17 -8.53 1.26
N ALA A 49 -4.61 -7.89 2.29
CA ALA A 49 -4.99 -8.14 3.68
C ALA A 49 -6.49 -7.97 3.92
N PHE A 50 -7.07 -6.89 3.38
CA PHE A 50 -8.50 -6.63 3.46
C PHE A 50 -9.33 -7.71 2.74
N LEU A 51 -8.98 -8.06 1.49
CA LEU A 51 -9.70 -9.07 0.71
C LEU A 51 -9.68 -10.45 1.40
N TYR A 52 -8.53 -10.86 1.95
CA TYR A 52 -8.42 -12.09 2.73
C TYR A 52 -9.30 -12.06 3.99
N ALA A 53 -9.36 -10.93 4.69
CA ALA A 53 -10.23 -10.76 5.86
C ALA A 53 -11.73 -10.81 5.49
N MET A 54 -12.09 -10.44 4.26
CA MET A 54 -13.46 -10.53 3.73
C MET A 54 -13.83 -11.93 3.21
N GLY A 55 -12.92 -12.91 3.31
CA GLY A 55 -13.18 -14.31 2.95
C GLY A 55 -12.68 -14.73 1.56
N GLU A 56 -11.97 -13.87 0.84
CA GLU A 56 -11.31 -14.25 -0.40
C GLU A 56 -10.22 -15.29 -0.12
N THR A 57 -10.21 -16.37 -0.90
CA THR A 57 -9.24 -17.47 -0.70
C THR A 57 -8.02 -17.34 -1.58
N ILE A 58 -8.15 -16.69 -2.74
CA ILE A 58 -7.05 -16.44 -3.68
C ILE A 58 -7.19 -15.00 -4.18
N VAL A 59 -6.16 -14.19 -3.89
CA VAL A 59 -6.09 -12.80 -4.33
C VAL A 59 -4.88 -12.64 -5.28
N PRO A 60 -5.03 -13.06 -6.56
CA PRO A 60 -3.92 -13.04 -7.51
C PRO A 60 -3.67 -11.63 -8.05
N GLY A 61 -2.45 -11.40 -8.54
CA GLY A 61 -2.06 -10.17 -9.22
C GLY A 61 -1.39 -9.12 -8.32
N HIS A 62 -0.74 -8.16 -8.98
CA HIS A 62 0.04 -7.06 -8.37
C HIS A 62 -0.52 -5.67 -8.69
N SER A 63 -1.58 -5.61 -9.52
CA SER A 63 -2.19 -4.35 -9.89
C SER A 63 -3.07 -3.84 -8.75
N VAL A 64 -2.60 -2.78 -8.08
CA VAL A 64 -3.33 -2.08 -7.02
C VAL A 64 -4.72 -1.65 -7.49
N ASN A 65 -4.86 -1.21 -8.74
CA ASN A 65 -6.15 -0.76 -9.28
C ASN A 65 -7.15 -1.92 -9.42
N VAL A 66 -6.67 -3.10 -9.87
CA VAL A 66 -7.53 -4.29 -9.98
C VAL A 66 -7.96 -4.75 -8.60
N LEU A 67 -7.02 -4.80 -7.65
CA LEU A 67 -7.29 -5.17 -6.27
C LEU A 67 -8.25 -4.18 -5.58
N ALA A 68 -8.09 -2.88 -5.82
CA ALA A 68 -8.94 -1.84 -5.27
C ALA A 68 -10.39 -1.96 -5.77
N ARG A 69 -10.60 -2.21 -7.07
CA ARG A 69 -11.94 -2.46 -7.62
C ARG A 69 -12.60 -3.70 -7.02
N LYS A 70 -11.82 -4.76 -6.80
CA LYS A 70 -12.33 -5.95 -6.10
C LYS A 70 -12.71 -5.63 -4.65
N ALA A 71 -11.88 -4.87 -3.95
CA ALA A 71 -12.17 -4.45 -2.57
C ALA A 71 -13.39 -3.50 -2.47
N ALA A 72 -13.65 -2.70 -3.50
CA ALA A 72 -14.80 -1.82 -3.58
C ALA A 72 -16.14 -2.58 -3.55
N GLN A 73 -16.18 -3.82 -4.04
CA GLN A 73 -17.36 -4.69 -3.96
C GLN A 73 -17.79 -4.99 -2.51
N TYR A 74 -16.86 -4.92 -1.56
CA TYR A 74 -17.13 -5.13 -0.14
C TYR A 74 -17.33 -3.82 0.62
N ASN A 75 -16.77 -2.72 0.13
CA ASN A 75 -16.89 -1.41 0.75
C ASN A 75 -16.59 -0.31 -0.28
N GLU A 76 -17.65 0.36 -0.75
CA GLU A 76 -17.59 1.42 -1.77
C GLU A 76 -16.61 2.56 -1.42
N LYS A 77 -16.41 2.84 -0.11
CA LYS A 77 -15.48 3.87 0.35
C LYS A 77 -14.00 3.52 0.10
N ILE A 78 -13.68 2.29 -0.28
CA ILE A 78 -12.32 1.85 -0.60
C ILE A 78 -11.89 2.34 -1.98
N GLU A 79 -12.79 2.44 -2.95
CA GLU A 79 -12.47 2.91 -4.31
C GLU A 79 -12.00 4.37 -4.27
N GLU A 80 -12.79 5.24 -3.62
CA GLU A 80 -12.51 6.66 -3.47
C GLU A 80 -11.19 6.93 -2.71
N LYS A 81 -10.87 6.06 -1.75
CA LYS A 81 -9.61 6.13 -1.00
C LYS A 81 -8.44 5.59 -1.81
N CYS A 82 -8.60 4.53 -2.59
CA CYS A 82 -7.49 3.94 -3.35
C CYS A 82 -6.91 4.91 -4.41
N GLU A 83 -7.74 5.71 -5.06
CA GLU A 83 -7.27 6.80 -5.94
C GLU A 83 -6.44 7.82 -5.17
N LYS A 84 -6.95 8.31 -4.03
CA LYS A 84 -6.23 9.25 -3.15
C LYS A 84 -4.92 8.65 -2.62
N TRP A 85 -4.86 7.35 -2.34
CA TRP A 85 -3.65 6.68 -1.84
C TRP A 85 -2.59 6.49 -2.94
N SER A 86 -3.00 6.34 -4.21
CA SER A 86 -2.09 6.39 -5.36
C SER A 86 -1.58 7.80 -5.68
N VAL A 87 -2.42 8.84 -5.49
CA VAL A 87 -2.01 10.24 -5.69
C VAL A 87 -1.12 10.77 -4.56
N ARG A 88 -1.44 10.46 -3.30
CA ARG A 88 -0.67 10.90 -2.12
C ARG A 88 0.73 10.28 -2.07
N ARG A 89 0.93 9.11 -2.71
CA ARG A 89 2.25 8.51 -2.96
C ARG A 89 3.16 9.41 -3.81
N LYS A 90 2.65 9.99 -4.89
CA LYS A 90 3.43 10.94 -5.71
C LYS A 90 3.58 12.29 -5.02
N LEU A 91 2.53 12.80 -4.39
CA LEU A 91 2.50 14.15 -3.83
C LEU A 91 3.36 14.31 -2.56
N TRP A 92 3.47 13.28 -1.71
CA TRP A 92 4.29 13.34 -0.49
C TRP A 92 5.79 13.37 -0.81
N ILE A 93 6.24 12.54 -1.77
CA ILE A 93 7.60 12.57 -2.30
C ILE A 93 7.90 13.88 -3.04
N TRP A 94 6.96 14.39 -3.85
CA TRP A 94 7.14 15.63 -4.58
C TRP A 94 7.18 16.88 -3.68
N ARG A 95 6.35 16.93 -2.63
CA ARG A 95 6.41 17.99 -1.60
C ARG A 95 7.72 17.95 -0.80
N ARG A 96 8.24 16.77 -0.46
CA ARG A 96 9.51 16.64 0.30
C ARG A 96 10.74 16.92 -0.58
N MET A 97 10.74 16.53 -1.87
CA MET A 97 11.76 16.93 -2.85
C MET A 97 11.80 18.44 -3.15
N ARG A 98 10.68 19.16 -3.00
CA ARG A 98 10.66 20.63 -3.10
C ARG A 98 11.24 21.32 -1.86
N LEU A 99 11.02 20.76 -0.68
CA LEU A 99 11.54 21.30 0.58
C LEU A 99 13.06 21.11 0.74
N ILE A 100 13.63 20.09 0.11
CA ILE A 100 15.08 19.80 0.17
C ILE A 100 15.87 20.69 -0.81
N ARG A 101 15.33 20.98 -2.00
CA ARG A 101 15.91 21.94 -2.96
C ARG A 101 15.77 23.42 -2.57
N SER A 102 15.14 23.71 -1.44
CA SER A 102 14.98 25.07 -0.89
C SER A 102 15.98 25.36 0.23
N LYS A 103 16.84 24.40 0.58
CA LYS A 103 17.86 24.52 1.64
C LYS A 103 19.30 24.36 1.11
N GLU A 104 19.47 24.30 -0.20
CA GLU A 104 20.75 24.47 -0.89
C GLU A 104 20.82 25.86 -1.52
#